data_AF-A0A3M3DZZ3-F1
#
_entry.id   AF-A0A3M3DZZ3-F1
#
_cell.length_a   1.000
_cell.length_b   1.000
_cell.length_c   1.000
_cell.angle_alpha   90.00
_cell.angle_beta   90.00
_cell.angle_gamma   90.00
#
_symmetry.space_group_name_H-M   'P 1'
#
loop_
_entity.id
_entity.type
_entity.pdbx_description
1 polymer ?
#
loop_
_entity_poly.entity_id
_entity_poly.type
_entity_poly.pdbx_seq_one_letter_code
_entity_poly.pdbx_strand_id
1 'polypeptide(L)' 'MKTRRTLRRLNVPVALRDAKNNEQDRQTLLEQGGRIKVPCLRIEENGQTTWMYESKVIIDYLDKRFSAV' A
#
# COMPACT_ATOMS: atom_id res chain seq x y z
N MET A 1 -7.29 13.69 -5.15
CA MET A 1 -6.32 12.56 -5.18
C MET A 1 -6.97 11.35 -5.84
N LYS A 2 -6.47 10.94 -7.03
CA LYS A 2 -7.06 9.86 -7.86
C LYS A 2 -7.13 8.52 -7.10
N THR A 3 -6.14 8.23 -6.28
CA THR A 3 -6.06 7.05 -5.41
C THR A 3 -7.24 6.91 -4.45
N ARG A 4 -7.68 8.00 -3.79
CA ARG A 4 -8.81 7.97 -2.84
C ARG A 4 -10.15 7.59 -3.50
N ARG A 5 -10.37 7.97 -4.77
CA ARG A 5 -11.60 7.60 -5.51
C ARG A 5 -11.57 6.12 -5.90
N THR A 6 -10.43 5.61 -6.35
CA THR A 6 -10.27 4.20 -6.71
C THR A 6 -10.40 3.30 -5.48
N LEU A 7 -9.80 3.68 -4.34
CA LEU A 7 -9.96 2.99 -3.05
C LEU A 7 -11.42 2.86 -2.63
N ARG A 8 -12.18 3.96 -2.70
CA ARG A 8 -13.60 3.98 -2.34
C ARG A 8 -14.47 3.21 -3.35
N ARG A 9 -14.05 3.13 -4.61
CA ARG A 9 -14.75 2.40 -5.68
C ARG A 9 -14.52 0.89 -5.58
N LEU A 10 -13.31 0.47 -5.24
CA LEU A 10 -12.91 -0.94 -5.13
C LEU A 10 -13.19 -1.55 -3.74
N ASN A 11 -13.71 -0.75 -2.80
CA ASN A 11 -14.00 -1.11 -1.41
C ASN A 11 -12.88 -1.93 -0.74
N VAL A 12 -11.63 -1.58 -1.05
CA VAL A 12 -10.48 -2.34 -0.59
C VAL A 12 -10.27 -2.06 0.89
N PRO A 13 -10.31 -3.07 1.78
CA PRO A 13 -9.93 -2.91 3.17
C PRO A 13 -8.40 -2.81 3.27
N VAL A 14 -7.83 -1.71 2.77
CA VAL A 14 -6.41 -1.40 2.93
C VAL A 14 -6.26 -0.32 3.99
N ALA A 15 -5.45 -0.62 5.00
CA ALA A 15 -5.05 0.37 5.99
C ALA A 15 -4.18 1.43 5.31
N LEU A 16 -4.73 2.64 5.14
CA LEU A 16 -3.98 3.78 4.65
C LEU A 16 -3.05 4.25 5.76
N ARG A 17 -1.77 3.90 5.64
CA ARG A 17 -0.70 4.31 6.55
C ARG A 17 0.13 5.39 5.90
N ASP A 18 0.21 6.54 6.56
CA ASP A 18 0.82 7.75 6.01
C ASP A 18 2.24 7.91 6.56
N ALA A 19 3.19 7.13 6.04
CA ALA A 19 4.60 7.16 6.46
C ALA A 19 5.32 8.51 6.15
N LYS A 20 4.64 9.44 5.47
CA LYS A 20 5.14 10.79 5.21
C LYS A 20 4.80 11.76 6.35
N ASN A 21 3.65 11.58 7.01
CA ASN A 21 3.19 12.46 8.10
C ASN A 21 3.36 11.81 9.48
N ASN A 22 3.39 10.49 9.57
CA ASN A 22 3.58 9.77 10.83
C ASN A 22 4.98 9.15 10.89
N GLU A 23 5.81 9.64 11.81
CA GLU A 23 7.14 9.09 12.07
C GLU A 23 7.09 7.64 12.56
N GLN A 24 6.01 7.25 13.25
CA GLN A 24 5.80 5.89 13.73
C GLN A 24 5.56 4.89 12.59
N ASP A 25 4.78 5.28 11.57
CA ASP A 25 4.63 4.50 10.34
C ASP A 25 5.94 4.49 9.54
N ARG A 26 6.66 5.61 9.50
CA ARG A 26 7.97 5.72 8.86
C ARG A 26 8.98 4.75 9.46
N GLN A 27 9.03 4.66 10.79
CA GLN A 27 9.91 3.78 11.54
C GLN A 27 9.51 2.31 11.35
N THR A 28 8.21 2.01 11.41
CA THR A 28 7.67 0.68 11.06
C THR A 28 8.04 0.28 9.63
N LEU A 29 8.00 1.22 8.68
CA LEU A 29 8.37 0.97 7.29
C LEU A 29 9.86 0.71 7.12
N LEU A 30 10.69 1.40 7.90
CA LEU A 30 12.13 1.18 7.91
C LEU A 30 12.48 -0.18 8.52
N GLU A 31 11.86 -0.53 9.64
CA GLU A 31 12.12 -1.79 10.34
C GLU A 31 11.55 -3.00 9.60
N GLN A 32 10.31 -2.90 9.08
CA GLN A 32 9.66 -4.03 8.41
C GLN A 32 9.89 -4.08 6.90
N GLY A 33 10.00 -2.91 6.24
CA GLY A 33 10.21 -2.82 4.79
C GLY A 33 11.66 -2.59 4.39
N GLY A 34 12.54 -2.24 5.34
CA GLY A 34 13.96 -1.97 5.11
C GLY A 34 14.25 -0.62 4.42
N ARG A 35 13.26 0.02 3.81
CA ARG A 35 13.41 1.30 3.08
C ARG A 35 12.22 2.21 3.26
N ILE A 36 12.49 3.44 3.71
CA ILE A 36 11.51 4.52 3.74
C ILE A 36 11.36 5.09 2.31
N LYS A 37 10.51 4.45 1.50
CA LYS A 37 10.19 4.91 0.15
C LYS A 37 8.68 4.93 -0.06
N VAL A 38 8.11 6.13 -0.08
CA VAL A 38 6.68 6.34 -0.38
C VAL A 38 6.49 6.71 -1.86
N PRO A 39 5.41 6.25 -2.52
CA PRO A 39 4.36 5.37 -2.01
C PRO A 39 4.79 3.90 -2.00
N CYS A 40 4.39 3.20 -0.94
CA CYS A 40 4.64 1.78 -0.69
C CYS A 40 3.34 1.09 -0.29
N LEU A 41 3.18 -0.17 -0.68
CA LEU A 41 2.07 -1.02 -0.30
C LEU A 41 2.63 -2.27 0.37
N ARG A 42 2.19 -2.54 1.60
CA ARG A 42 2.43 -3.82 2.26
C ARG A 42 1.32 -4.77 1.87
N ILE A 43 1.70 -5.91 1.31
CA ILE A 43 0.80 -7.01 0.96
C ILE A 43 1.17 -8.17 1.87
N GLU A 44 0.17 -8.75 2.53
CA GLU A 44 0.34 -9.96 3.32
C GLU A 44 -0.50 -11.06 2.67
N GLU A 45 0.15 -12.07 2.09
CA GLU A 45 -0.51 -13.16 1.39
C GLU A 45 0.12 -14.49 1.81
N ASN A 46 -0.71 -15.46 2.24
CA ASN A 46 -0.26 -16.79 2.70
C ASN A 46 0.90 -16.76 3.72
N GLY A 47 0.90 -15.78 4.63
CA GLY A 47 1.96 -15.62 5.64
C GLY A 47 3.25 -14.98 5.12
N GLN A 48 3.31 -14.59 3.85
CA GLN A 48 4.42 -13.86 3.26
C GLN A 48 4.10 -12.36 3.20
N THR A 49 4.94 -11.56 3.84
CA THR A 49 4.86 -10.09 3.76
C THR A 49 5.72 -9.61 2.60
N THR A 50 5.07 -9.00 1.60
CA THR A 50 5.74 -8.39 0.45
C THR A 50 5.52 -6.89 0.46
N TRP A 51 6.61 -6.14 0.27
CA TRP A 51 6.59 -4.69 0.13
C TRP A 51 6.68 -4.31 -1.34
N MET A 52 5.62 -3.74 -1.88
CA MET A 52 5.62 -3.13 -3.20
C MET A 52 5.94 -1.64 -3.08
N TYR A 53 6.80 -1.17 -3.97
CA TYR A 53 7.17 0.23 -4.11
C TYR A 53 6.76 0.68 -5.52
N GLU A 54 6.43 1.97 -5.66
CA GLU A 54 5.89 2.63 -6.86
C GLU A 54 4.36 2.69 -6.96
N SER A 55 3.86 3.91 -7.10
CA SER A 55 2.44 4.22 -7.23
C SER A 55 1.80 3.48 -8.41
N LYS A 56 2.50 3.35 -9.54
CA LYS A 56 1.93 2.71 -10.74
C LYS A 56 1.71 1.20 -10.54
N VAL A 57 2.70 0.52 -9.95
CA VAL A 57 2.62 -0.92 -9.65
C VAL A 57 1.57 -1.18 -8.57
N ILE A 58 1.52 -0.35 -7.54
CA ILE A 58 0.50 -0.43 -6.48
C ILE A 58 -0.91 -0.29 -7.07
N ILE A 59 -1.12 0.68 -7.97
CA ILE A 59 -2.41 0.88 -8.63
C ILE A 59 -2.76 -0.34 -9.51
N ASP A 60 -1.83 -0.82 -10.33
CA ASP A 60 -2.05 -2.00 -11.19
C ASP A 60 -2.36 -3.27 -10.37
N TYR A 61 -1.65 -3.47 -9.26
CA TYR A 61 -1.87 -4.59 -8.35
C TYR A 61 -3.25 -4.51 -7.68
N LEU A 62 -3.60 -3.35 -7.14
CA LEU A 62 -4.92 -3.13 -6.54
C LEU A 62 -6.03 -3.28 -7.57
N ASP A 63 -5.83 -2.79 -8.80
CA ASP A 63 -6.78 -2.98 -9.88
C ASP A 63 -6.91 -4.46 -10.22
N LYS A 64 -5.83 -5.20 -10.51
CA LYS A 64 -5.93 -6.65 -10.78
C LYS A 64 -6.56 -7.46 -9.64
N ARG A 65 -6.27 -7.12 -8.39
CA ARG A 65 -6.74 -7.87 -7.22
C ARG A 65 -8.20 -7.58 -6.88
N PHE A 66 -8.67 -6.34 -7.08
CA PHE A 66 -9.99 -5.89 -6.64
C PHE A 66 -10.93 -5.44 -7.77
N SER A 67 -10.45 -5.20 -8.99
CA SER A 67 -11.24 -4.83 -10.18
C SER A 67 -11.99 -6.03 -10.80
N ALA A 68 -11.82 -7.23 -10.23
CA ALA A 68 -12.61 -8.42 -10.58
C ALA A 68 -14.01 -8.46 -9.92
N VAL A 69 -14.51 -7.32 -9.41
CA VAL A 69 -15.87 -7.14 -8.85
C VAL A 69 -16.77 -6.39 -9.83
#